data_AF-A0A8T5W3V1-F1
#
_entry.id   AF-A0A8T5W3V1-F1
#
_cell.length_a   1.000
_cell.length_b   1.000
_cell.length_c   1.000
_cell.angle_alpha   90.00
_cell.angle_beta   90.00
_cell.angle_gamma   90.00
#
_symmetry.space_group_name_H-M   'P 1'
#
loop_
_entity.id
_entity.type
_entity.pdbx_description
1 polymer ?
#
loop_
_entity_poly.entity_id
_entity_poly.type
_entity_poly.pdbx_seq_one_letter_code
_entity_poly.pdbx_strand_id
1 'polypeptide(L)' 'MKIAISGKGGVGKTLLASLLSTVFVEFGHSVIAIDADPDANLAAALGFPHPEKITPISEMSA' A
#
# COMPACT_ATOMS: atom_id res chain seq x y z
N MET A 1 14.44 -2.35 6.54
CA MET A 1 13.98 -3.65 6.03
C MET A 1 13.23 -3.43 4.73
N LYS A 2 13.21 -4.39 3.79
CA LYS A 2 12.46 -4.30 2.52
C LYS A 2 11.66 -5.57 2.34
N ILE A 3 10.37 -5.47 2.08
CA ILE A 3 9.44 -6.59 1.94
C ILE A 3 8.67 -6.42 0.63
N ALA A 4 8.58 -7.48 -0.16
CA ALA A 4 7.76 -7.53 -1.36
C ALA A 4 6.73 -8.67 -1.22
N ILE A 5 5.46 -8.37 -1.47
CA ILE A 5 4.36 -9.32 -1.34
C ILE A 5 3.81 -9.58 -2.74
N SER A 6 3.82 -10.86 -3.16
CA SER A 6 3.35 -11.29 -4.48
C SER A 6 2.48 -12.54 -4.35
N GLY A 7 1.70 -12.84 -5.38
CA GLY A 7 0.76 -13.94 -5.42
C GLY A 7 -0.35 -13.75 -6.46
N LYS A 8 -1.20 -14.76 -6.61
CA LYS A 8 -2.33 -14.73 -7.55
C LYS A 8 -3.34 -13.61 -7.19
N GLY A 9 -4.21 -13.25 -8.14
CA GLY A 9 -5.35 -12.37 -7.86
C GLY A 9 -6.26 -12.94 -6.76
N GLY A 10 -6.78 -12.09 -5.87
CA GLY A 10 -7.73 -12.46 -4.83
C GLY A 10 -7.17 -13.16 -3.57
N VAL A 11 -5.86 -13.44 -3.48
CA VAL A 11 -5.27 -14.14 -2.31
C VAL A 11 -5.04 -13.25 -1.09
N GLY A 12 -5.47 -11.98 -1.12
CA GLY A 12 -5.37 -11.06 0.02
C GLY A 12 -4.04 -10.28 0.15
N LYS A 13 -3.25 -10.17 -0.93
CA LYS A 13 -1.94 -9.48 -0.93
C LYS A 13 -1.99 -8.06 -0.38
N THR A 14 -2.92 -7.26 -0.90
CA THR A 14 -3.08 -5.85 -0.53
C THR A 14 -3.51 -5.69 0.93
N LEU A 15 -4.37 -6.59 1.42
CA LEU A 15 -4.78 -6.61 2.82
C LEU A 15 -3.60 -6.97 3.74
N LEU A 16 -2.79 -7.97 3.35
CA LEU A 16 -1.59 -8.31 4.10
C LEU A 16 -0.58 -7.16 4.11
N ALA A 17 -0.39 -6.49 2.97
CA ALA A 17 0.49 -5.34 2.85
C ALA A 17 0.04 -4.16 3.74
N SER A 18 -1.27 -3.86 3.77
CA SER A 18 -1.80 -2.79 4.62
C SER A 18 -1.63 -3.10 6.10
N LEU A 19 -1.99 -4.32 6.53
CA LEU A 19 -1.85 -4.75 7.92
C LEU A 19 -0.40 -4.74 8.40
N LEU A 20 0.53 -5.27 7.61
CA LEU A 20 1.95 -5.24 7.96
C LEU A 20 2.47 -3.80 8.07
N SER A 21 2.07 -2.93 7.14
CA SER A 21 2.45 -1.52 7.18
C SER A 21 1.98 -0.84 8.47
N THR A 22 0.72 -1.04 8.86
CA THR A 22 0.15 -0.52 10.11
C THR A 22 0.90 -1.04 11.33
N VAL A 23 1.10 -2.35 11.44
CA VAL A 23 1.79 -2.98 12.57
C VAL A 23 3.24 -2.50 12.70
N PHE A 24 3.95 -2.32 11.58
CA PHE A 24 5.32 -1.79 11.64
C PHE A 24 5.36 -0.33 12.12
N VAL A 25 4.38 0.49 11.72
CA VAL A 25 4.25 1.87 12.25
C VAL A 25 3.96 1.83 13.76
N GLU A 26 3.07 0.95 14.22
CA GLU A 26 2.76 0.78 15.65
C GLU A 26 3.98 0.35 16.47
N PHE A 27 4.90 -0.42 15.89
CA PHE A 27 6.19 -0.75 16.50
C PHE A 27 7.25 0.36 16.42
N GLY A 28 6.89 1.55 15.93
CA GLY A 28 7.77 2.72 15.89
C GLY A 28 8.70 2.75 14.67
N HIS A 29 8.43 1.95 13.63
CA HIS A 29 9.20 2.01 12.40
C HIS A 29 8.67 3.10 11.44
N SER A 30 9.57 3.77 10.75
CA SER A 30 9.23 4.56 9.56
C SER A 30 8.92 3.60 8.41
N VAL A 31 7.69 3.65 7.89
CA VAL A 31 7.21 2.76 6.83
C VAL A 31 6.89 3.56 5.57
N ILE A 32 7.36 3.05 4.43
CA ILE A 32 6.93 3.48 3.11
C ILE A 32 6.17 2.32 2.49
N ALA A 33 4.86 2.50 2.30
CA ALA A 33 4.00 1.52 1.64
C ALA A 33 3.90 1.87 0.15
N ILE A 34 4.18 0.91 -0.72
CA ILE A 34 4.17 1.08 -2.18
C ILE A 34 3.16 0.09 -2.75
N ASP A 35 2.17 0.60 -3.48
CA ASP A 35 1.29 -0.23 -4.29
C ASP A 35 1.85 -0.33 -5.71
N ALA A 36 2.06 -1.56 -6.17
CA ALA A 36 2.49 -1.88 -7.52
C ALA A 36 1.45 -2.74 -8.26
N ASP A 37 0.25 -2.89 -7.68
CA ASP A 37 -0.88 -3.54 -8.32
C ASP A 37 -1.63 -2.52 -9.21
N PRO A 38 -1.91 -2.82 -10.50
CA PRO A 38 -2.63 -1.90 -11.39
C PRO A 38 -4.01 -1.50 -10.87
N ASP A 39 -4.65 -2.30 -10.01
CA ASP A 39 -5.94 -1.97 -9.42
C ASP A 39 -5.86 -0.95 -8.26
N ALA A 40 -4.65 -0.62 -7.78
CA ALA A 40 -4.35 0.46 -6.82
C ALA A 40 -5.22 0.51 -5.53
N ASN A 41 -5.44 -0.65 -4.89
CA ASN A 41 -6.36 -0.77 -3.75
C ASN A 41 -5.71 -0.52 -2.36
N LEU A 42 -4.39 -0.32 -2.28
CA LEU A 42 -3.70 -0.22 -0.99
C LEU A 42 -4.13 0.98 -0.16
N ALA A 43 -4.35 2.13 -0.79
CA ALA A 43 -4.79 3.34 -0.09
C ALA A 43 -6.17 3.16 0.55
N ALA A 44 -7.10 2.52 -0.17
CA ALA A 44 -8.40 2.17 0.36
C ALA A 44 -8.26 1.18 1.54
N ALA A 45 -7.39 0.19 1.41
CA ALA A 45 -7.12 -0.80 2.47
C ALA A 45 -6.44 -0.20 3.72
N LEU A 46 -5.74 0.94 3.57
CA LEU A 46 -5.17 1.73 4.67
C LEU A 46 -6.16 2.73 5.29
N GLY A 47 -7.39 2.83 4.75
CA GLY A 47 -8.44 3.70 5.28
C GLY A 47 -8.34 5.16 4.84
N PHE A 48 -7.69 5.47 3.72
CA PHE A 48 -7.71 6.83 3.17
C PHE A 48 -9.14 7.20 2.73
N PRO A 49 -9.63 8.42 3.04
CA PRO A 49 -11.03 8.81 2.77
C PRO A 49 -11.35 9.01 1.28
N HIS A 50 -10.34 9.33 0.46
CA HIS A 50 -10.48 9.57 -0.99
C HIS A 50 -9.32 8.90 -1.76
N PRO A 51 -9.24 7.57 -1.78
CA PRO A 51 -8.13 6.84 -2.40
C PRO A 51 -8.02 7.14 -3.91
N GLU A 52 -9.14 7.44 -4.57
CA GLU A 52 -9.22 7.80 -5.99
C GLU A 52 -8.54 9.13 -6.34
N LYS A 53 -8.26 9.98 -5.34
CA LYS A 53 -7.61 11.28 -5.55
C LYS A 53 -6.09 11.22 -5.40
N ILE A 54 -5.55 10.06 -5.05
CA ILE A 54 -4.09 9.90 -4.92
C ILE A 54 -3.48 9.94 -6.31
N THR A 55 -2.61 10.93 -6.54
CA THR A 55 -1.85 11.03 -7.79
C THR A 55 -0.77 9.94 -7.83
N PRO A 56 -0.76 9.06 -8.85
CA PRO A 56 0.32 8.10 -9.02
C PRO A 56 1.67 8.80 -9.14
N ILE A 57 2.72 8.19 -8.58
CA ILE A 57 4.09 8.76 -8.62
C ILE A 57 4.55 9.05 -10.06
N SER A 58 4.15 8.22 -11.03
CA SER A 58 4.45 8.40 -12.46
C SER A 58 3.83 9.65 -13.08
N GLU A 59 2.82 10.24 -12.44
CA GLU A 59 2.08 11.42 -12.91
C GLU A 59 2.45 12.70 -12.14
N MET A 60 3.25 12.58 -11.06
CA MET A 60 3.70 13.73 -10.30
C MET A 60 4.72 14.54 -11.12
N SER A 61 4.51 15.85 -11.22
CA SER A 61 5.49 16.76 -11.83
C SER A 61 6.68 16.96 -10.89
N ALA A 62 7.89 16.97 -11.45
CA ALA A 62 9.14 17.22 -10.71
C ALA A 62 9.28 18.68 -10.27
#